data_AF-A0A521T1X2-F1
#
_entry.id   AF-A0A521T1X2-F1
#
_cell.length_a   1.000
_cell.length_b   1.000
_cell.length_c   1.000
_cell.angle_alpha   90.00
_cell.angle_beta   90.00
_cell.angle_gamma   90.00
#
_symmetry.space_group_name_H-M   'P 1'
#
loop_
_entity.id
_entity.type
_entity.pdbx_description
1 polymer ?
#
loop_
_entity_poly.entity_id
_entity_poly.type
_entity_poly.pdbx_seq_one_letter_code
_entity_poly.pdbx_strand_id
1 'polypeptide(L)'
;MHKIGSFAMLPLAGTEMLLGQSLYSNPTDGKKGAHVAVGATIGGLFAINTATGVWNLVASRHDPNGRTKRWAHALLMMTADAGFLATSALAPDDDERVGGSNRRNLHRTVALTSLAVGTVGYLVMLLSK
;
A
#
# COMPACT_ATOMS: atom_id res chain seq x y z
N MET A 1 -3.54 -6.96 16.38
CA MET A 1 -3.93 -6.99 14.95
C MET A 1 -2.94 -6.26 14.05
N HIS A 2 -2.65 -4.96 14.25
CA HIS A 2 -1.71 -4.16 13.42
C HIS A 2 -0.38 -4.87 13.05
N LYS A 3 0.31 -5.47 14.04
CA LYS A 3 1.57 -6.20 13.83
C LYS A 3 1.41 -7.49 12.99
N ILE A 4 0.29 -8.19 13.15
CA ILE A 4 0.01 -9.45 12.41
C ILE A 4 -0.42 -9.13 10.98
N GLY A 5 -1.27 -8.12 10.79
CA GLY A 5 -1.68 -7.65 9.46
C GLY A 5 -0.49 -7.20 8.61
N SER A 6 0.56 -6.68 9.24
CA SER A 6 1.81 -6.32 8.56
C SER A 6 2.54 -7.50 7.91
N PHE A 7 2.42 -8.71 8.46
CA PHE A 7 3.04 -9.91 7.86
C PHE A 7 2.27 -10.41 6.63
N ALA A 8 0.94 -10.28 6.63
CA ALA A 8 0.11 -10.63 5.48
C ALA A 8 0.40 -9.73 4.26
N MET A 9 0.91 -8.51 4.48
CA MET A 9 1.25 -7.58 3.41
C MET A 9 2.38 -8.08 2.51
N LEU A 10 3.36 -8.84 3.04
CA LEU A 10 4.50 -9.32 2.24
C LEU A 10 4.09 -10.25 1.09
N PRO A 11 3.38 -11.38 1.33
CA PRO A 11 2.94 -12.24 0.23
C PRO A 11 1.95 -11.54 -0.70
N LEU A 12 1.09 -10.64 -0.19
CA LEU A 12 0.15 -9.89 -1.01
C LEU A 12 0.85 -8.88 -1.93
N ALA A 13 1.79 -8.08 -1.41
CA ALA A 13 2.60 -7.16 -2.21
C ALA A 13 3.37 -7.89 -3.31
N GLY A 14 4.01 -9.02 -2.97
CA GLY A 14 4.74 -9.83 -3.93
C GLY A 14 3.82 -10.38 -5.03
N THR A 15 2.67 -10.93 -4.64
CA THR A 15 1.64 -11.39 -5.60
C THR A 15 1.22 -10.25 -6.51
N GLU A 16 1.03 -9.06 -5.95
CA GLU A 16 0.52 -7.93 -6.73
C GLU A 16 1.51 -7.36 -7.72
N MET A 17 2.80 -7.37 -7.36
CA MET A 17 3.88 -7.03 -8.27
C MET A 17 3.96 -8.03 -9.44
N LEU A 18 3.79 -9.32 -9.17
CA LEU A 18 3.80 -10.36 -10.20
C LEU A 18 2.60 -10.23 -11.15
N LEU A 19 1.40 -10.04 -10.60
CA LEU A 19 0.17 -9.84 -11.38
C LEU A 19 0.25 -8.55 -12.21
N GLY A 20 0.71 -7.44 -11.62
CA GLY A 20 0.91 -6.17 -12.32
C GLY A 20 1.92 -6.28 -13.46
N GLN A 21 3.04 -6.98 -13.26
CA GLN A 21 4.03 -7.21 -14.34
C GLN A 21 3.46 -8.13 -15.44
N SER A 22 2.70 -9.15 -15.07
CA SER A 22 2.05 -10.06 -16.01
C SER A 22 1.00 -9.33 -16.87
N LEU A 23 0.21 -8.42 -16.26
CA LEU A 23 -0.73 -7.53 -16.96
C LEU A 23 -0.03 -6.54 -17.89
N TYR A 24 1.10 -5.98 -17.45
CA TYR A 24 1.88 -5.05 -18.27
C TYR A 24 2.40 -5.70 -19.56
N SER A 25 2.74 -6.99 -19.49
CA SER A 25 3.42 -7.72 -20.58
C SER A 25 2.47 -8.54 -21.45
N ASN A 26 1.45 -9.17 -20.85
CA ASN A 26 0.49 -10.03 -21.54
C ASN A 26 -0.88 -9.97 -20.83
N PRO A 27 -1.69 -8.93 -21.09
CA PRO A 27 -2.94 -8.67 -20.39
C PRO A 27 -4.01 -9.72 -20.74
N THR A 28 -4.72 -10.20 -19.71
CA THR A 28 -5.94 -11.02 -19.85
C THR A 28 -6.93 -10.64 -18.76
N ASP A 29 -8.23 -10.84 -19.00
CA ASP A 29 -9.28 -10.52 -18.04
C ASP A 29 -9.12 -11.28 -16.71
N GLY A 30 -8.68 -12.55 -16.78
CA GLY A 30 -8.41 -13.34 -15.58
C GLY A 30 -7.29 -12.76 -14.71
N LYS A 31 -6.21 -12.26 -15.33
CA LYS A 31 -5.13 -11.58 -14.59
C LYS A 31 -5.59 -10.25 -14.03
N LYS A 32 -6.42 -9.51 -14.77
CA LYS A 32 -7.01 -8.24 -14.33
C LYS A 32 -7.91 -8.47 -13.11
N GLY A 33 -8.78 -9.47 -13.17
CA GLY A 33 -9.63 -9.87 -12.04
C GLY A 33 -8.82 -10.27 -10.81
N ALA A 34 -7.76 -11.09 -10.99
CA ALA A 34 -6.87 -11.46 -9.90
C ALA A 34 -6.14 -10.26 -9.28
N HIS A 35 -5.62 -9.35 -10.11
CA HIS A 35 -4.95 -8.11 -9.68
C HIS A 35 -5.89 -7.21 -8.89
N VAL A 36 -7.13 -7.05 -9.36
CA VAL A 36 -8.13 -6.26 -8.64
C VAL A 36 -8.50 -6.92 -7.31
N ALA A 37 -8.66 -8.24 -7.26
CA ALA A 37 -9.02 -8.96 -6.04
C ALA A 37 -7.92 -8.90 -4.96
N VAL A 38 -6.65 -9.09 -5.35
CA VAL A 38 -5.52 -8.97 -4.43
C VAL A 38 -5.34 -7.52 -4.00
N GLY A 39 -5.49 -6.55 -4.91
CA GLY A 39 -5.40 -5.12 -4.63
C GLY A 39 -6.48 -4.65 -3.66
N ALA A 40 -7.71 -5.13 -3.81
CA ALA A 40 -8.81 -4.87 -2.87
C ALA A 40 -8.52 -5.46 -1.48
N THR A 41 -7.92 -6.65 -1.42
CA THR A 41 -7.50 -7.28 -0.16
C THR A 41 -6.42 -6.45 0.55
N ILE A 42 -5.43 -5.96 -0.20
CA ILE A 42 -4.41 -5.04 0.29
C ILE A 42 -5.06 -3.77 0.84
N GLY A 43 -5.97 -3.15 0.08
CA GLY A 43 -6.69 -1.94 0.51
C GLY A 43 -7.47 -2.15 1.81
N GLY A 44 -8.15 -3.28 1.95
CA GLY A 44 -8.85 -3.64 3.18
C GLY A 44 -7.91 -3.82 4.38
N LEU A 45 -6.75 -4.48 4.18
CA LEU A 45 -5.75 -4.63 5.23
C LEU A 45 -5.14 -3.30 5.66
N PHE A 46 -4.85 -2.39 4.71
CA PHE A 46 -4.39 -1.04 5.04
C PHE A 46 -5.44 -0.29 5.86
N ALA A 47 -6.71 -0.31 5.47
CA ALA A 47 -7.78 0.35 6.22
C ALA A 47 -7.85 -0.15 7.69
N ILE A 48 -7.79 -1.47 7.90
CA ILE A 48 -7.77 -2.06 9.24
C ILE A 48 -6.51 -1.67 10.02
N ASN A 49 -5.34 -1.72 9.36
CA ASN A 49 -4.07 -1.34 9.98
C ASN A 49 -4.06 0.13 10.37
N THR A 50 -4.61 1.02 9.55
CA THR A 50 -4.66 2.47 9.81
C THR A 50 -5.60 2.78 10.96
N ALA A 51 -6.80 2.18 10.98
CA ALA A 51 -7.72 2.33 12.11
C ALA A 51 -7.08 1.88 13.43
N THR A 52 -6.46 0.68 13.44
CA THR A 52 -5.79 0.15 14.63
C THR A 52 -4.50 0.91 14.99
N GLY A 53 -3.79 1.45 14.00
CA GLY A 53 -2.59 2.28 14.18
C GLY A 53 -2.91 3.63 14.80
N VAL A 54 -3.95 4.32 14.33
CA VAL A 54 -4.46 5.55 14.93
C VAL A 54 -4.93 5.29 16.36
N TRP A 55 -5.63 4.18 16.60
CA TRP A 55 -6.03 3.78 17.95
C TRP A 55 -4.82 3.63 18.90
N ASN A 56 -3.76 2.95 18.43
CA ASN A 56 -2.52 2.80 19.20
C ASN A 56 -1.81 4.15 19.43
N LEU A 57 -1.81 5.05 18.44
CA LEU A 57 -1.20 6.37 18.56
C LEU A 57 -1.94 7.23 19.58
N VAL A 58 -3.28 7.23 19.54
CA VAL A 58 -4.13 7.96 20.48
C VAL A 58 -3.96 7.43 21.91
N ALA A 59 -3.89 6.11 22.08
CA ALA A 59 -3.68 5.48 23.38
C ALA A 59 -2.29 5.81 23.98
N SER A 60 -1.27 5.93 23.12
CA SER A 60 0.11 6.21 23.53
C SER A 60 0.50 7.68 23.47
N ARG A 61 -0.44 8.61 23.21
CA ARG A 61 -0.13 10.02 22.94
C ARG A 61 0.62 10.74 24.06
N HIS A 62 0.38 10.36 25.32
CA HIS A 62 1.04 10.95 26.47
C HIS A 62 2.33 10.22 26.89
N ASP A 63 2.63 9.06 26.32
CA ASP A 63 3.87 8.34 26.60
C ASP A 63 5.04 9.01 25.84
N PRO A 64 6.08 9.49 26.54
CA PRO A 64 7.23 10.12 25.91
C PRO A 64 8.15 9.10 25.23
N ASN A 65 8.13 7.82 25.64
CA ASN A 65 9.07 6.81 25.16
C ASN A 65 8.78 6.45 23.70
N GLY A 66 9.75 6.67 22.81
CA GLY A 66 9.57 6.37 21.39
C GLY A 66 8.51 7.23 20.69
N ARG A 67 8.16 8.41 21.25
CA ARG A 67 7.17 9.32 20.66
C ARG A 67 7.52 9.68 19.22
N THR A 68 8.77 10.06 18.95
CA THR A 68 9.22 10.46 17.60
C THR A 68 9.03 9.36 16.58
N LYS A 69 9.45 8.11 16.90
CA LYS A 69 9.30 6.98 15.98
C LYS A 69 7.84 6.62 15.72
N ARG A 70 6.96 6.70 16.73
CA ARG A 70 5.52 6.48 16.56
C ARG A 70 4.90 7.50 15.61
N TRP A 71 5.26 8.78 15.75
CA TRP A 71 4.78 9.83 14.85
C TRP A 71 5.36 9.71 13.44
N ALA A 72 6.66 9.43 13.31
CA ALA A 72 7.28 9.21 12.00
C ALA A 72 6.64 8.01 11.27
N HIS A 73 6.45 6.89 11.98
CA HIS A 73 5.72 5.74 11.46
C HIS A 73 4.30 6.09 11.03
N ALA A 74 3.53 6.77 11.88
CA ALA A 74 2.15 7.15 11.57
C ALA A 74 2.06 8.03 10.32
N LEU A 75 2.93 9.03 10.20
CA LEU A 75 2.97 9.93 9.03
C LEU A 75 3.32 9.17 7.75
N LEU A 76 4.33 8.30 7.79
CA LEU A 76 4.74 7.48 6.66
C LEU A 76 3.61 6.53 6.24
N MET A 77 2.93 5.89 7.19
CA MET A 77 1.81 5.00 6.91
C MET A 77 0.61 5.73 6.30
N MET A 78 0.24 6.91 6.81
CA MET A 78 -0.84 7.71 6.21
C MET A 78 -0.48 8.20 4.79
N THR A 79 0.80 8.50 4.55
CA THR A 79 1.29 8.87 3.22
C THR A 79 1.22 7.69 2.26
N ALA A 80 1.60 6.49 2.72
CA ALA A 80 1.46 5.27 1.94
C ALA A 80 0.00 4.97 1.62
N ASP A 81 -0.91 5.11 2.58
CA ASP A 81 -2.36 4.93 2.38
C ASP A 81 -2.90 5.86 1.30
N ALA A 82 -2.58 7.16 1.40
CA ALA A 82 -2.99 8.15 0.41
C ALA A 82 -2.45 7.81 -0.98
N GLY A 83 -1.20 7.33 -1.07
CA GLY A 83 -0.61 6.86 -2.31
C GLY A 83 -1.28 5.60 -2.87
N PHE A 84 -1.70 4.64 -2.05
CA PHE A 84 -2.46 3.46 -2.50
C PHE A 84 -3.88 3.83 -2.97
N LEU A 85 -4.54 4.80 -2.31
CA LEU A 85 -5.80 5.36 -2.79
C LEU A 85 -5.62 6.09 -4.13
N ALA A 86 -4.53 6.85 -4.30
CA ALA A 86 -4.21 7.45 -5.59
C ALA A 86 -3.93 6.39 -6.66
N THR A 87 -3.25 5.29 -6.30
CA THR A 87 -2.96 4.16 -7.18
C THR A 87 -4.25 3.55 -7.74
N SER A 88 -5.26 3.32 -6.89
CA SER A 88 -6.55 2.77 -7.34
C SER A 88 -7.31 3.74 -8.24
N ALA A 89 -7.29 5.05 -7.94
CA ALA A 89 -7.89 6.07 -8.80
C ALA A 89 -7.20 6.19 -10.18
N LEU A 90 -5.90 5.87 -10.24
CA LEU A 90 -5.11 5.87 -11.47
C LEU A 90 -5.23 4.58 -12.29
N ALA A 91 -6.02 3.61 -11.83
CA ALA A 91 -6.26 2.37 -12.56
C ALA A 91 -6.66 2.66 -14.02
N PRO A 92 -6.04 2.00 -15.01
CA PRO A 92 -6.41 2.16 -16.42
C PRO A 92 -7.74 1.44 -16.72
N ASP A 93 -8.61 2.10 -17.48
CA ASP A 93 -9.84 1.52 -18.03
C ASP A 93 -9.62 0.95 -19.44
N ASP A 94 -10.52 0.05 -19.87
CA ASP A 94 -10.38 -0.71 -21.12
C ASP A 94 -10.61 0.15 -22.40
N ASP A 95 -11.21 1.33 -22.26
CA ASP A 95 -11.58 2.22 -23.37
C ASP A 95 -10.53 3.32 -23.70
N GLU A 96 -9.51 3.51 -22.86
CA GLU A 96 -8.52 4.59 -23.06
C GLU A 96 -7.42 4.22 -24.08
N ARG A 97 -7.79 4.17 -25.37
CA ARG A 97 -6.86 3.92 -26.49
C ARG A 97 -5.90 5.08 -26.79
N VAL A 98 -6.09 6.26 -26.20
CA VAL A 98 -5.22 7.44 -26.35
C VAL A 98 -4.90 7.99 -24.96
N GLY A 99 -3.73 7.61 -24.40
CA GLY A 99 -3.28 8.01 -23.05
C GLY A 99 -3.00 6.85 -22.08
N GLY A 100 -3.48 5.64 -22.40
CA GLY A 100 -3.38 4.48 -21.50
C GLY A 100 -1.95 4.02 -21.15
N SER A 101 -0.91 4.33 -21.93
CA SER A 101 0.49 4.05 -21.54
C SER A 101 0.96 4.94 -20.39
N ASN A 102 0.61 6.23 -20.40
CA ASN A 102 1.01 7.17 -19.36
C ASN A 102 0.30 6.85 -18.04
N ARG A 103 -0.99 6.52 -18.07
CA ARG A 103 -1.74 6.10 -16.88
C ARG A 103 -1.23 4.80 -16.28
N ARG A 104 -0.93 3.77 -17.11
CA ARG A 104 -0.33 2.51 -16.64
C ARG A 104 1.00 2.74 -15.92
N ASN A 105 1.86 3.58 -16.50
CA ASN A 105 3.13 3.94 -15.88
C ASN A 105 2.89 4.72 -14.58
N LEU A 106 1.98 5.69 -14.57
CA LEU A 106 1.67 6.48 -13.39
C LEU A 106 1.08 5.63 -12.25
N HIS A 107 0.10 4.76 -12.54
CA HIS A 107 -0.42 3.77 -11.60
C HIS A 107 0.72 2.92 -10.99
N ARG A 108 1.58 2.36 -11.84
CA ARG A 108 2.72 1.53 -11.39
C ARG A 108 3.70 2.33 -10.53
N THR A 109 4.06 3.54 -10.95
CA THR A 109 4.98 4.40 -10.21
C THR A 109 4.42 4.73 -8.84
N VAL A 110 3.17 5.19 -8.76
CA VAL A 110 2.52 5.53 -7.48
C VAL A 110 2.38 4.30 -6.59
N ALA A 111 2.05 3.12 -7.15
CA ALA A 111 1.97 1.87 -6.39
C ALA A 111 3.33 1.53 -5.73
N LEU A 112 4.41 1.54 -6.51
CA LEU A 112 5.74 1.20 -6.04
C LEU A 112 6.28 2.22 -5.04
N THR A 113 6.05 3.52 -5.27
CA THR A 113 6.45 4.55 -4.30
C THR A 113 5.69 4.42 -2.98
N SER A 114 4.39 4.13 -3.03
CA SER A 114 3.56 3.94 -1.83
C SER A 114 4.01 2.72 -1.04
N LEU A 115 4.30 1.61 -1.74
CA LEU A 115 4.86 0.41 -1.13
C LEU A 115 6.22 0.69 -0.48
N ALA A 116 7.08 1.47 -1.13
CA ALA A 116 8.38 1.85 -0.58
C ALA A 116 8.23 2.71 0.69
N VAL A 117 7.37 3.74 0.66
CA VAL A 117 7.09 4.60 1.82
C VAL A 117 6.54 3.78 2.99
N GLY A 118 5.57 2.89 2.73
CA GLY A 118 5.03 1.98 3.74
C GLY A 118 6.11 1.04 4.31
N THR A 119 6.98 0.51 3.45
CA THR A 119 8.10 -0.33 3.87
C THR A 119 9.07 0.44 4.79
N VAL A 120 9.43 1.68 4.44
CA VAL A 120 10.26 2.54 5.30
C VAL A 120 9.57 2.78 6.65
N GLY A 121 8.27 3.11 6.64
CA GLY A 121 7.51 3.29 7.87
C GLY A 121 7.50 2.05 8.76
N TYR A 122 7.43 0.85 8.18
CA TYR A 122 7.56 -0.42 8.91
C TYR A 122 8.96 -0.57 9.52
N LEU A 123 10.01 -0.30 8.75
CA LEU A 123 11.41 -0.41 9.21
C LEU A 123 11.74 0.58 10.33
N VAL A 124 11.14 1.78 10.33
CA VAL A 124 11.28 2.75 11.44
C VAL A 124 10.90 2.12 12.77
N MET A 125 9.81 1.34 12.81
CA MET A 125 9.38 0.66 14.04
C MET A 125 10.19 -0.59 14.36
N LEU A 126 10.71 -1.28 13.34
CA LEU A 126 11.47 -2.52 13.51
C LEU A 126 12.92 -2.29 13.97
N LEU A 127 13.60 -1.29 13.39
CA LEU A 127 15.04 -1.07 13.58
C LEU A 127 15.37 -0.06 14.68
N SER A 128 14.43 0.83 15.00
CA SER A 128 14.64 1.86 16.03
C SER A 128 14.29 1.30 17.41
N LYS A 129 15.31 0.93 18.19
CA LYS A 129 15.16 0.56 19.61
C LYS A 129 14.79 1.78 20.43
#